data_AF-A0A7W1SF59-F1
#
_entry.id   AF-A0A7W1SF59-F1
#
_cell.length_a   1.000
_cell.length_b   1.000
_cell.length_c   1.000
_cell.angle_alpha   90.00
_cell.angle_beta   90.00
_cell.angle_gamma   90.00
#
_symmetry.space_group_name_H-M   'P 1'
#
loop_
_entity.id
_entity.type
_entity.pdbx_description
1 polymer ?
#
loop_
_entity_poly.entity_id
_entity_poly.type
_entity_poly.pdbx_seq_one_letter_code
_entity_poly.pdbx_strand_id
1 'polypeptide(L)' 'MSRDPDDDWVLATALAGDADAIASGDADLLTLDSDSGIEMRWPGQFVSRQGPSGRG' A
#
# COMPACT_ATOMS: atom_id res chain seq x y z
N MET A 1 19.42 2.20 1.82
CA MET A 1 19.02 3.61 1.95
C MET A 1 18.01 3.84 0.85
N SER A 2 16.72 3.65 1.17
CA SER A 2 15.62 3.91 0.23
C SER A 2 15.59 5.40 -0.11
N ARG A 3 15.19 5.71 -1.34
CA ARG A 3 15.62 6.93 -2.04
C ARG A 3 14.76 8.17 -1.76
N ASP A 4 13.71 8.07 -0.95
CA ASP A 4 12.94 9.23 -0.52
C ASP A 4 12.48 9.12 0.96
N PRO A 5 12.89 10.06 1.84
CA PRO A 5 12.48 10.07 3.25
C PRO A 5 10.98 10.36 3.44
N ASP A 6 10.29 10.82 2.39
CA ASP A 6 8.84 11.03 2.41
C ASP A 6 8.05 9.72 2.29
N ASP A 7 8.65 8.58 1.93
CA ASP A 7 7.92 7.31 1.85
C ASP A 7 8.09 6.45 3.10
N ASP A 8 9.14 6.69 3.88
CA ASP A 8 9.48 5.92 5.08
C ASP A 8 8.40 6.04 6.16
N TRP A 9 7.77 7.21 6.33
CA TRP A 9 6.70 7.38 7.32
C TRP A 9 5.41 6.68 6.91
N VAL A 10 5.14 6.54 5.60
CA VAL A 10 3.96 5.82 5.10
C VAL A 10 4.10 4.33 5.40
N LEU A 11 5.27 3.76 5.13
CA LEU A 11 5.62 2.39 5.51
C LEU A 11 5.63 2.19 7.01
N ALA A 12 6.24 3.10 7.78
CA ALA A 12 6.27 3.01 9.24
C ALA A 12 4.86 3.08 9.84
N THR A 13 3.97 3.89 9.25
CA THR A 13 2.56 3.96 9.66
C THR A 13 1.83 2.66 9.36
N ALA A 14 2.03 2.09 8.17
CA ALA A 14 1.42 0.84 7.77
C ALA A 14 1.92 -0.34 8.64
N LEU A 15 3.22 -0.38 8.93
CA LEU A 15 3.83 -1.36 9.84
C LEU A 15 3.32 -1.20 11.28
N ALA A 16 3.23 0.03 11.79
CA ALA A 16 2.70 0.30 13.13
C ALA A 16 1.20 -0.02 13.24
N GLY A 17 0.47 0.08 12.13
CA GLY A 17 -0.94 -0.25 12.02
C GLY A 17 -1.25 -1.70 11.65
N ASP A 18 -0.24 -2.55 11.45
CA ASP A 18 -0.37 -3.93 10.98
C ASP A 18 -1.19 -4.03 9.68
N ALA A 19 -0.93 -3.11 8.75
CA ALA A 19 -1.65 -3.04 7.48
C ALA A 19 -1.07 -4.02 6.46
N ASP A 20 -1.93 -4.81 5.82
CA ASP A 20 -1.54 -5.77 4.78
C ASP A 20 -1.18 -5.09 3.43
N ALA A 21 -1.66 -3.88 3.18
CA ALA A 21 -1.48 -3.19 1.91
C ALA A 21 -1.55 -1.66 2.01
N ILE A 22 -0.78 -0.97 1.17
CA ILE A 22 -0.86 0.48 0.96
C ILE A 22 -1.43 0.73 -0.44
N ALA A 23 -2.53 1.49 -0.51
CA ALA A 23 -3.11 1.93 -1.77
C ALA A 23 -2.72 3.39 -2.04
N SER A 24 -1.86 3.63 -3.02
CA SER A 24 -1.42 4.99 -3.39
C SER A 24 -1.45 5.19 -4.90
N GLY A 25 -1.84 6.40 -5.32
CA GLY A 25 -1.76 6.82 -6.73
C GLY A 25 -0.37 7.34 -7.12
N ASP A 26 0.56 7.37 -6.18
CA ASP A 26 1.93 7.82 -6.41
C ASP A 26 2.77 6.66 -6.97
N ALA A 27 3.33 6.87 -8.17
CA ALA A 27 4.12 5.85 -8.85
C ALA A 27 5.45 5.58 -8.16
N ASP A 28 6.05 6.58 -7.51
CA ASP A 28 7.33 6.42 -6.81
C ASP A 28 7.12 5.57 -5.56
N LEU A 29 6.04 5.83 -4.82
CA LEU A 29 5.64 5.02 -3.67
C LEU A 29 5.34 3.57 -4.05
N LEU A 30 4.71 3.34 -5.21
CA LEU A 30 4.43 1.99 -5.72
C LEU A 30 5.67 1.22 -6.20
N THR A 31 6.81 1.90 -6.38
CA THR A 31 8.09 1.24 -6.68
C THR A 31 8.88 0.87 -5.44
N LEU A 32 8.44 1.28 -4.24
CA LEU A 32 9.06 0.79 -3.01
C LEU A 32 8.82 -0.72 -2.90
N ASP A 33 9.94 -1.44 -2.84
CA ASP A 33 9.99 -2.89 -2.87
C ASP A 33 9.15 -3.50 -1.74
N SER A 34 8.46 -4.60 -2.04
CA SER A 34 7.50 -5.27 -1.13
C SER A 34 8.18 -6.05 0.01
N ASP A 35 9.49 -5.84 0.21
CA ASP A 35 10.36 -6.55 1.16
C ASP A 35 9.86 -6.44 2.62
N SER A 36 9.00 -5.46 2.92
CA SER A 36 8.35 -5.27 4.23
C SER A 36 7.13 -6.15 4.47
N GLY A 37 6.68 -6.95 3.48
CA GLY A 37 5.46 -7.76 3.56
C GLY A 37 4.16 -7.00 3.31
N ILE A 38 4.24 -5.68 3.04
CA ILE A 38 3.09 -4.81 2.77
C ILE A 38 2.90 -4.68 1.26
N GLU A 39 1.70 -4.99 0.77
CA GLU A 39 1.38 -4.97 -0.67
C GLU A 39 1.14 -3.53 -1.17
N MET A 40 2.00 -3.04 -2.06
CA MET A 40 1.83 -1.74 -2.75
C MET A 40 0.84 -1.88 -3.91
N ARG A 41 -0.25 -1.11 -3.89
CA ARG A 41 -1.36 -1.24 -4.85
C ARG A 41 -1.81 0.10 -5.42
N TRP A 42 -2.20 0.08 -6.70
CA TRP A 42 -2.96 1.18 -7.27
C TRP A 42 -4.34 1.30 -6.61
N PRO A 43 -4.87 2.51 -6.36
CA PRO A 43 -6.14 2.69 -5.66
C PRO A 43 -7.30 2.05 -6.42
N GLY A 44 -7.28 2.12 -7.76
CA GLY A 44 -8.28 1.48 -8.61
C GLY A 44 -8.30 -0.04 -8.48
N GLN A 45 -7.14 -0.67 -8.26
CA GLN A 45 -7.04 -2.12 -8.06
C GLN A 45 -7.50 -2.52 -6.66
N PHE A 46 -7.20 -1.70 -5.66
CA PHE A 46 -7.66 -1.91 -4.28
C PHE A 46 -9.20 -1.87 -4.20
N VAL A 47 -9.83 -0.85 -4.78
CA VAL A 47 -11.29 -0.70 -4.81
C VAL A 47 -11.96 -1.83 -5.60
N SER A 48 -11.37 -2.26 -6.71
CA SER A 48 -11.91 -3.36 -7.54
C SER A 48 -11.92 -4.71 -6.80
N ARG A 49 -10.97 -4.93 -5.88
CA ARG A 49 -10.90 -6.15 -5.05
C ARG A 49 -11.90 -6.13 -3.89
N GLN A 50 -12.35 -4.96 -3.46
CA GLN A 50 -13.46 -4.81 -2.51
C GLN A 50 -14.85 -4.95 -3.18
N GLY A 51 -14.90 -5.48 -4.41
CA GLY A 51 -16.14 -5.85 -5.10
C GLY A 51 -17.11 -6.59 -4.15
N PRO A 52 -18.42 -6.29 -4.26
CA PRO A 52 -19.36 -6.26 -3.14
C PRO A 52 -19.29 -7.52 -2.30
N SER A 53 -18.77 -7.41 -1.08
CA SER A 53 -18.95 -8.42 -0.05
C SER A 53 -20.45 -8.51 0.28
N GLY A 54 -21.14 -9.45 -0.37
CA GLY A 54 -22.40 -10.05 0.09
C GLY A 54 -23.67 -9.18 0.00
N ARG A 55 -24.39 -9.29 -1.11
CA ARG A 55 -25.85 -9.52 -1.05
C ARG A 55 -26.11 -10.86 -1.73
N GLY A 56 -26.22 -11.91 -0.93
CA GLY A 56 -26.71 -13.23 -1.29
C GLY A 56 -27.59 -13.73 -0.18
#